data_AF-A0A2V6DY84-F1
#
_entry.id   AF-A0A2V6DY84-F1
#
_cell.length_a   1.000
_cell.length_b   1.000
_cell.length_c   1.000
_cell.angle_alpha   90.00
_cell.angle_beta   90.00
_cell.angle_gamma   90.00
#
_symmetry.space_group_name_H-M   'P 1'
#
loop_
_entity.id
_entity.type
_entity.pdbx_description
1 polymer ?
#
loop_
_entity_poly.entity_id
_entity_poly.type
_entity_poly.pdbx_seq_one_letter_code
_entity_poly.pdbx_strand_id
1 'polypeptide(L)'
;ARAGRPARIIAKLNSLVDQDIIEKLYEASCAGVKIDLIVRGICCLRPRVPSLSENIRVISIVGRFLEHSRVYYFENAGQPDIYLSSADWMPRNFYRRVEIAFPIDAPDLHDEMVNEILPSLLDDQVKARALQPDGSYVRLRPAEGAARSQAQLHFRERSRQTRKAAAELQAKSAEKLIPIKAKREERRRA
;
A
#
# COMPACT_ATOMS: atom_id res chain seq x y z
N ALA A 1 -0.84 18.59 13.10
CA ALA A 1 -2.27 18.83 13.37
C ALA A 1 -2.49 20.04 14.27
N ARG A 2 -2.11 20.04 15.56
CA ARG A 2 -2.30 21.20 16.47
C ARG A 2 -1.77 22.54 15.93
N ALA A 3 -0.67 22.51 15.18
CA ALA A 3 -0.10 23.68 14.51
C ALA A 3 -0.74 24.02 13.15
N GLY A 4 -1.91 23.47 12.82
CA GLY A 4 -2.62 23.69 11.54
C GLY A 4 -2.01 23.05 10.29
N ARG A 5 -0.82 22.44 10.39
CA ARG A 5 -0.13 21.78 9.26
C ARG A 5 -0.81 20.47 8.84
N PRO A 6 -0.73 20.08 7.54
CA PRO A 6 -1.22 18.79 7.05
C PRO A 6 -0.71 17.63 7.91
N ALA A 7 -1.63 16.77 8.33
CA ALA A 7 -1.32 15.65 9.20
C ALA A 7 -2.24 14.47 8.93
N ARG A 8 -1.64 13.39 8.42
CA ARG A 8 -2.31 12.14 8.12
C ARG A 8 -1.38 10.97 8.43
N ILE A 9 -1.96 9.88 8.90
CA ILE A 9 -1.30 8.59 9.03
C ILE A 9 -2.07 7.60 8.16
N ILE A 10 -1.38 6.84 7.32
CA ILE A 10 -1.96 5.66 6.67
C ILE A 10 -1.12 4.47 7.08
N ALA A 11 -1.76 3.42 7.60
CA ALA A 11 -1.06 2.19 7.94
C ALA A 11 -1.78 0.98 7.35
N LYS A 12 -1.04 0.20 6.58
CA LYS A 12 -1.47 -1.11 6.09
C LYS A 12 -0.76 -2.18 6.91
N LEU A 13 -1.53 -3.10 7.49
CA LEU A 13 -1.07 -4.12 8.42
C LEU A 13 -1.87 -5.40 8.25
N ASN A 14 -1.33 -6.53 8.71
CA ASN A 14 -2.15 -7.72 8.93
C ASN A 14 -2.82 -7.67 10.30
N SER A 15 -2.20 -7.08 11.31
CA SER A 15 -2.79 -6.99 12.66
C SER A 15 -2.38 -5.72 13.41
N LEU A 16 -3.31 -5.21 14.20
CA LEU A 16 -3.14 -4.08 15.12
C LEU A 16 -3.71 -4.48 16.49
N VAL A 17 -2.83 -4.80 17.42
CA VAL A 17 -3.20 -5.27 18.78
C VAL A 17 -2.35 -4.66 19.88
N ASP A 18 -1.26 -3.98 19.53
CA ASP A 18 -0.38 -3.34 20.51
C ASP A 18 -1.07 -2.15 21.20
N GLN A 19 -1.11 -2.17 22.53
CA GLN A 19 -1.86 -1.20 23.32
C GLN A 19 -1.25 0.21 23.21
N ASP A 20 0.07 0.32 23.36
CA ASP A 20 0.76 1.61 23.36
C ASP A 20 0.56 2.32 22.00
N ILE A 21 0.69 1.58 20.89
CA ILE A 21 0.42 2.12 19.56
C ILE A 21 -1.05 2.54 19.41
N ILE A 22 -2.01 1.74 19.89
CA ILE A 22 -3.43 2.09 19.80
C ILE A 22 -3.71 3.39 20.58
N GLU A 23 -3.15 3.54 21.78
CA GLU A 23 -3.26 4.76 22.59
C GLU A 23 -2.66 5.97 21.85
N LYS A 24 -1.49 5.81 21.22
CA LYS A 24 -0.89 6.88 20.39
C LYS A 24 -1.72 7.26 19.17
N LEU A 25 -2.40 6.30 18.53
CA LEU A 25 -3.32 6.59 17.44
C LEU A 25 -4.55 7.38 17.94
N TYR A 26 -5.07 7.04 19.13
CA TYR A 26 -6.14 7.83 19.75
C TYR A 26 -5.67 9.25 20.11
N GLU A 27 -4.50 9.41 20.74
CA GLU A 27 -3.91 10.73 21.01
C GLU A 27 -3.78 11.57 19.73
N ALA A 28 -3.29 10.96 18.65
CA ALA A 28 -3.14 11.60 17.36
C ALA A 28 -4.50 12.01 16.76
N SER A 29 -5.51 11.14 16.83
CA SER A 29 -6.87 11.44 16.41
C SER A 29 -7.45 12.62 17.20
N CYS A 30 -7.33 12.63 18.53
CA CYS A 30 -7.76 13.75 19.38
C CYS A 30 -7.02 15.06 19.06
N ALA A 31 -5.77 14.97 18.59
CA ALA A 31 -5.00 16.13 18.14
C ALA A 31 -5.38 16.63 16.74
N GLY A 32 -6.33 15.97 16.05
CA GLY A 32 -6.81 16.32 14.71
C GLY A 32 -6.07 15.65 13.55
N VAL A 33 -5.28 14.61 13.80
CA VAL A 33 -4.61 13.84 12.74
C VAL A 33 -5.64 12.92 12.06
N LYS A 34 -5.71 12.94 10.72
CA LYS A 34 -6.52 11.97 9.96
C LYS A 34 -5.81 10.62 9.91
N ILE A 35 -6.49 9.53 10.21
CA ILE A 35 -5.86 8.20 10.29
C ILE A 35 -6.67 7.20 9.46
N ASP A 36 -6.03 6.60 8.46
CA ASP A 36 -6.60 5.53 7.66
C ASP A 36 -5.84 4.22 7.88
N LEU A 37 -6.53 3.20 8.37
CA LEU A 37 -5.95 1.89 8.68
C LEU A 37 -6.51 0.83 7.73
N ILE A 38 -5.63 0.10 7.06
CA ILE A 38 -5.97 -1.05 6.23
C ILE A 38 -5.49 -2.30 6.98
N VAL A 39 -6.33 -2.85 7.86
CA VAL A 39 -6.00 -3.99 8.72
C VAL A 39 -6.80 -5.20 8.28
N ARG A 40 -6.13 -6.18 7.67
CA ARG A 40 -6.82 -7.36 7.14
C ARG A 40 -7.29 -8.34 8.23
N GLY A 41 -6.45 -8.56 9.25
CA GLY A 41 -6.65 -9.57 10.29
C GLY A 41 -7.22 -8.95 11.57
N ILE A 42 -6.54 -9.18 12.69
CA ILE A 42 -7.01 -8.76 14.02
C ILE A 42 -6.80 -7.26 14.20
N CYS A 43 -7.85 -6.54 14.61
CA CYS A 43 -7.80 -5.12 14.96
C CYS A 43 -8.49 -4.90 16.31
N CYS A 44 -7.73 -4.53 17.34
CA CYS A 44 -8.27 -4.20 18.66
C CYS A 44 -8.69 -2.73 18.80
N LEU A 45 -8.26 -1.87 17.85
CA LEU A 45 -8.65 -0.46 17.81
C LEU A 45 -10.13 -0.32 17.45
N ARG A 46 -10.85 0.57 18.14
CA ARG A 46 -12.23 0.96 17.83
C ARG A 46 -12.25 2.31 17.11
N PRO A 47 -12.63 2.38 15.82
CA PRO A 47 -12.69 3.62 15.06
C PRO A 47 -13.99 4.39 15.34
N ARG A 48 -13.99 5.70 15.04
CA ARG A 48 -15.18 6.58 15.05
C ARG A 48 -15.90 6.69 16.41
N VAL A 49 -15.17 6.48 17.51
CA VAL A 49 -15.69 6.74 18.86
C VAL A 49 -15.59 8.25 19.12
N PRO A 50 -16.71 8.92 19.50
CA PRO A 50 -16.72 10.35 19.75
C PRO A 50 -15.63 10.80 20.73
N SER A 51 -15.00 11.94 20.46
CA SER A 51 -13.89 12.51 21.27
C SER A 51 -12.64 11.63 21.47
N LEU A 52 -12.55 10.47 20.79
CA LEU A 52 -11.41 9.54 20.92
C LEU A 52 -10.82 9.16 19.56
N SER A 53 -11.65 8.62 18.67
CA SER A 53 -11.20 8.04 17.39
C SER A 53 -12.03 8.50 16.18
N GLU A 54 -12.66 9.68 16.28
CA GLU A 54 -13.47 10.29 15.22
C GLU A 54 -12.72 10.42 13.89
N ASN A 55 -11.41 10.68 13.97
CA ASN A 55 -10.55 10.86 12.81
C ASN A 55 -9.93 9.55 12.31
N ILE A 56 -10.31 8.40 12.88
CA ILE A 56 -9.78 7.09 12.52
C ILE A 56 -10.79 6.32 11.68
N ARG A 57 -10.39 5.95 10.46
CA ARG A 57 -11.09 5.00 9.59
C ARG A 57 -10.32 3.69 9.56
N VAL A 58 -11.01 2.57 9.73
CA VAL A 58 -10.42 1.24 9.58
C VAL A 58 -11.18 0.47 8.50
N ILE A 59 -10.45 -0.09 7.55
CA ILE A 59 -10.97 -1.03 6.56
C ILE A 59 -10.18 -2.35 6.57
N SER A 60 -10.85 -3.44 6.24
CA SER A 60 -10.25 -4.75 5.98
C SER A 60 -10.54 -5.15 4.53
N ILE A 61 -9.50 -5.48 3.77
CA ILE A 61 -9.63 -5.95 2.39
C ILE A 61 -9.33 -7.45 2.37
N VAL A 62 -10.36 -8.25 2.07
CA VAL A 62 -10.24 -9.70 1.91
C VAL A 62 -10.70 -10.07 0.51
N GLY A 63 -9.73 -10.38 -0.35
CA GLY A 63 -9.93 -10.71 -1.75
C GLY A 63 -9.37 -12.08 -2.13
N ARG A 64 -9.01 -12.22 -3.41
CA ARG A 64 -8.36 -13.45 -3.91
C ARG A 64 -6.93 -13.56 -3.39
N PHE A 65 -6.22 -12.44 -3.33
CA PHE A 65 -4.86 -12.39 -2.81
C PHE A 65 -4.86 -12.09 -1.32
N LEU A 66 -3.87 -12.67 -0.64
CA LEU A 66 -3.66 -12.52 0.77
C LEU A 66 -2.90 -11.19 1.01
N GLU A 67 -3.57 -10.16 1.49
CA GLU A 67 -3.00 -8.82 1.72
C GLU A 67 -1.91 -8.80 2.80
N HIS A 68 -0.67 -9.16 2.45
CA HIS A 68 0.41 -9.42 3.42
C HIS A 68 1.44 -8.29 3.57
N SER A 69 1.46 -7.29 2.69
CA SER A 69 2.36 -6.15 2.82
C SER A 69 2.03 -5.29 4.05
N ARG A 70 3.05 -4.74 4.69
CA ARG A 70 2.91 -3.68 5.70
C ARG A 70 3.54 -2.39 5.20
N VAL A 71 2.80 -1.31 5.32
CA VAL A 71 3.17 0.03 4.81
C VAL A 71 2.80 1.05 5.86
N TYR A 72 3.70 1.97 6.18
CA TYR A 72 3.44 3.11 7.05
C TYR A 72 3.65 4.39 6.24
N TYR A 73 2.68 5.29 6.28
CA TYR A 73 2.71 6.59 5.64
C TYR A 73 2.47 7.65 6.71
N PHE A 74 3.31 8.67 6.73
CA PHE A 74 3.18 9.82 7.59
C PHE A 74 3.23 11.08 6.73
N GLU A 75 2.17 11.90 6.77
CA GLU A 75 2.06 13.11 5.93
C GLU A 75 3.18 14.13 6.11
N ASN A 76 3.76 14.17 7.33
CA ASN A 76 4.89 15.03 7.70
C ASN A 76 4.81 16.45 7.11
N ALA A 77 3.70 17.16 7.41
CA ALA A 77 3.45 18.53 6.97
C ALA A 77 3.48 18.76 5.44
N GLY A 78 3.14 17.74 4.66
CA GLY A 78 3.09 17.80 3.19
C GLY A 78 4.34 17.24 2.51
N GLN A 79 5.26 16.61 3.27
CA GLN A 79 6.42 15.89 2.74
C GLN A 79 6.38 14.44 3.23
N PRO A 80 5.55 13.59 2.62
CA PRO A 80 5.21 12.33 3.24
C PRO A 80 6.40 11.38 3.38
N ASP A 81 6.53 10.74 4.53
CA ASP A 81 7.47 9.64 4.75
C ASP A 81 6.75 8.31 4.57
N ILE A 82 7.34 7.40 3.79
CA ILE A 82 6.76 6.08 3.51
C ILE A 82 7.76 4.99 3.89
N TYR A 83 7.29 4.02 4.66
CA TYR A 83 8.07 2.87 5.09
C TYR A 83 7.39 1.57 4.66
N LEU A 84 8.19 0.60 4.24
CA LEU A 84 7.78 -0.80 4.13
C LEU A 84 8.33 -1.57 5.33
N SER A 85 7.57 -2.55 5.80
CA SER A 85 7.90 -3.23 7.06
C SER A 85 7.63 -4.73 7.02
N SER A 86 8.42 -5.49 7.79
CA SER A 86 8.13 -6.89 8.11
C SER A 86 7.14 -7.03 9.28
N ALA A 87 7.04 -6.02 10.14
CA ALA A 87 6.27 -6.05 11.38
C ALA A 87 4.80 -5.67 11.22
N ASP A 88 3.93 -6.42 11.91
CA ASP A 88 2.62 -5.90 12.33
C ASP A 88 2.77 -5.07 13.61
N TRP A 89 1.73 -4.32 13.97
CA TRP A 89 1.68 -3.59 15.23
C TRP A 89 1.12 -4.50 16.34
N MET A 90 1.97 -5.43 16.77
CA MET A 90 1.69 -6.37 17.85
C MET A 90 2.87 -6.40 18.85
N PRO A 91 2.63 -6.66 20.14
CA PRO A 91 3.69 -6.71 21.15
C PRO A 91 4.81 -7.70 20.79
N ARG A 92 4.46 -8.85 20.20
CA ARG A 92 5.46 -9.84 19.78
C ARG A 92 6.37 -9.35 18.66
N ASN A 93 5.90 -8.46 17.79
CA ASN A 93 6.69 -7.92 16.70
C ASN A 93 7.64 -6.83 17.22
N PHE A 94 7.20 -5.99 18.16
CA PHE A 94 8.05 -4.94 18.72
C PHE A 94 9.05 -5.43 19.76
N TYR A 95 8.65 -6.36 20.64
CA TYR A 95 9.44 -6.66 21.84
C TYR A 95 10.13 -8.03 21.80
N ARG A 96 9.69 -8.94 20.92
CA ARG A 96 10.14 -10.34 20.93
C ARG A 96 10.73 -10.81 19.61
N ARG A 97 10.75 -9.96 18.60
CA ARG A 97 11.25 -10.28 17.26
C ARG A 97 12.17 -9.16 16.80
N VAL A 98 13.16 -9.56 16.02
CA VAL A 98 13.92 -8.62 15.19
C VAL A 98 13.10 -8.41 13.94
N GLU A 99 12.70 -7.17 13.71
CA GLU A 99 11.90 -6.75 12.57
C GLU A 99 12.61 -5.60 11.86
N ILE A 100 12.27 -5.34 10.61
CA ILE A 100 12.81 -4.24 9.84
C ILE A 100 11.67 -3.37 9.28
N ALA A 101 11.86 -2.06 9.39
CA ALA A 101 11.13 -1.08 8.61
C ALA A 101 12.17 -0.21 7.89
N PHE A 102 11.95 0.04 6.60
CA PHE A 102 12.87 0.81 5.78
C PHE A 102 12.12 1.84 4.93
N PRO A 103 12.69 3.02 4.69
CA PRO A 103 12.05 4.07 3.93
C PRO A 103 12.04 3.76 2.42
N ILE A 104 11.12 4.40 1.70
CA ILE A 104 11.15 4.45 0.24
C ILE A 104 11.73 5.81 -0.19
N ASP A 105 13.02 5.81 -0.52
CA ASP A 105 13.74 7.04 -0.91
C ASP A 105 13.70 7.31 -2.43
N ALA A 106 13.44 6.28 -3.23
CA ALA A 106 13.39 6.43 -4.69
C ALA A 106 12.14 7.23 -5.11
N PRO A 107 12.27 8.38 -5.77
CA PRO A 107 11.15 9.27 -6.08
C PRO A 107 10.02 8.59 -6.84
N ASP A 108 10.35 7.81 -7.88
CA ASP A 108 9.33 7.13 -8.71
C ASP A 108 8.50 6.12 -7.89
N LEU A 109 9.14 5.41 -6.95
CA LEU A 109 8.46 4.45 -6.07
C LEU A 109 7.64 5.17 -4.99
N HIS A 110 8.15 6.28 -4.49
CA HIS A 110 7.44 7.12 -3.54
C HIS A 110 6.15 7.66 -4.16
N ASP A 111 6.26 8.27 -5.35
CA ASP A 111 5.13 8.80 -6.10
C ASP A 111 4.12 7.72 -6.45
N GLU A 112 4.57 6.54 -6.85
CA GLU A 112 3.69 5.39 -7.11
C GLU A 112 2.90 4.99 -5.85
N MET A 113 3.56 4.99 -4.68
CA MET A 113 2.91 4.64 -3.42
C MET A 113 1.85 5.67 -3.01
N VAL A 114 2.16 6.97 -3.15
CA VAL A 114 1.26 8.08 -2.79
C VAL A 114 0.09 8.19 -3.75
N ASN A 115 0.35 8.13 -5.05
CA ASN A 115 -0.62 8.51 -6.08
C ASN A 115 -1.44 7.31 -6.58
N GLU A 116 -0.95 6.08 -6.40
CA GLU A 116 -1.59 4.91 -6.99
C GLU A 116 -1.88 3.80 -5.98
N ILE A 117 -0.86 3.27 -5.29
CA ILE A 117 -1.01 2.06 -4.47
C ILE A 117 -1.91 2.30 -3.26
N LEU A 118 -1.58 3.29 -2.42
CA LEU A 118 -2.36 3.59 -1.21
C LEU A 118 -3.77 4.10 -1.54
N PRO A 119 -3.97 5.04 -2.49
CA PRO A 119 -5.31 5.47 -2.90
C PRO A 119 -6.17 4.31 -3.41
N SER A 120 -5.64 3.46 -4.30
CA SER A 120 -6.40 2.33 -4.85
C SER A 120 -6.88 1.35 -3.76
N LEU A 121 -6.08 1.14 -2.72
CA LEU A 121 -6.48 0.32 -1.57
C LEU A 121 -7.55 1.00 -0.72
N LEU A 122 -7.39 2.29 -0.41
CA LEU A 122 -8.33 3.05 0.42
C LEU A 122 -9.68 3.29 -0.26
N ASP A 123 -9.69 3.31 -1.59
CA ASP A 123 -10.88 3.48 -2.42
C ASP A 123 -11.58 2.16 -2.77
N ASP A 124 -11.05 0.98 -2.39
CA ASP A 124 -11.70 -0.28 -2.71
C ASP A 124 -13.16 -0.31 -2.17
N GLN A 125 -14.12 -0.40 -3.10
CA GLN A 125 -15.56 -0.42 -2.81
C GLN A 125 -16.18 -1.80 -3.04
N VAL A 126 -15.38 -2.84 -3.27
CA VAL A 126 -15.88 -4.17 -3.67
C VAL A 126 -15.50 -5.23 -2.67
N LYS A 127 -14.26 -5.25 -2.19
CA LYS A 127 -13.71 -6.23 -1.25
C LYS A 127 -13.46 -5.63 0.13
N ALA A 128 -13.36 -4.31 0.26
CA ALA A 128 -13.20 -3.65 1.54
C ALA A 128 -14.45 -3.81 2.44
N ARG A 129 -14.20 -3.95 3.73
CA ARG A 129 -15.18 -3.89 4.82
C ARG A 129 -14.74 -2.85 5.83
N ALA A 130 -15.57 -1.87 6.13
CA ALA A 130 -15.30 -0.87 7.15
C ALA A 130 -15.68 -1.39 8.53
N LEU A 131 -14.73 -1.31 9.47
CA LEU A 131 -14.98 -1.57 10.89
C LEU A 131 -15.80 -0.43 11.48
N GLN A 132 -16.90 -0.79 12.15
CA GLN A 132 -17.80 0.13 12.83
C GLN A 132 -17.43 0.27 14.32
N PRO A 133 -17.90 1.33 15.01
CA PRO A 133 -17.63 1.53 16.45
C PRO A 133 -18.05 0.38 17.36
N ASP A 134 -19.08 -0.37 16.96
CA ASP A 134 -19.62 -1.53 17.69
C ASP A 134 -18.82 -2.82 17.46
N GLY A 135 -17.77 -2.77 16.62
CA GLY A 135 -16.95 -3.93 16.25
C GLY A 135 -17.46 -4.71 15.03
N SER A 136 -18.63 -4.35 14.48
CA SER A 136 -19.16 -4.99 13.28
C SER A 136 -18.42 -4.53 12.02
N TYR A 137 -18.46 -5.35 10.97
CA TYR A 137 -17.85 -5.05 9.68
C TYR A 137 -18.92 -4.91 8.60
N VAL A 138 -18.99 -3.72 7.99
CA VAL A 138 -19.90 -3.44 6.87
C VAL A 138 -19.11 -3.43 5.57
N ARG A 139 -19.54 -4.25 4.60
CA ARG A 139 -18.92 -4.28 3.27
C ARG A 139 -19.19 -2.96 2.56
N LEU A 140 -18.13 -2.30 2.09
CA LEU A 140 -18.25 -1.11 1.26
C LEU A 140 -18.87 -1.49 -0.08
N ARG A 141 -19.63 -0.56 -0.65
CA ARG A 141 -20.29 -0.72 -1.95
C ARG A 141 -20.17 0.59 -2.71
N PRO A 142 -19.94 0.54 -4.02
CA PRO A 142 -19.99 1.74 -4.83
C PRO A 142 -21.39 2.36 -4.74
N ALA A 143 -21.46 3.68 -4.80
CA ALA A 143 -22.73 4.38 -4.98
C ALA A 143 -23.41 3.94 -6.29
N GLU A 144 -24.72 4.12 -6.38
CA GLU A 144 -25.47 3.79 -7.59
C GLU A 144 -24.92 4.57 -8.79
N GLY A 145 -24.67 3.86 -9.90
CA GLY A 145 -24.04 4.43 -11.10
C GLY A 145 -22.54 4.70 -11.01
N ALA A 146 -21.90 4.56 -9.85
CA ALA A 146 -20.46 4.78 -9.70
C ALA A 146 -19.63 3.61 -10.22
N ALA A 147 -18.42 3.92 -10.71
CA ALA A 147 -17.46 2.91 -11.13
C ALA A 147 -17.07 2.00 -9.95
N ARG A 148 -16.86 0.71 -10.26
CA ARG A 148 -16.43 -0.27 -9.26
C ARG A 148 -14.93 -0.17 -9.06
N SER A 149 -14.51 0.24 -7.87
CA SER A 149 -13.11 0.24 -7.46
C SER A 149 -12.78 -1.07 -6.72
N GLN A 150 -11.84 -1.85 -7.27
CA GLN A 150 -11.33 -3.07 -6.63
C GLN A 150 -9.81 -3.13 -6.78
N ALA A 151 -9.09 -2.94 -5.67
CA ALA A 151 -7.64 -2.76 -5.66
C ALA A 151 -6.89 -3.94 -6.29
N GLN A 152 -7.20 -5.17 -5.86
CA GLN A 152 -6.52 -6.37 -6.37
C GLN A 152 -6.75 -6.61 -7.86
N LEU A 153 -7.92 -6.21 -8.40
CA LEU A 153 -8.21 -6.33 -9.82
C LEU A 153 -7.41 -5.27 -10.59
N HIS A 154 -7.43 -4.04 -10.11
CA HIS A 154 -6.66 -2.93 -10.67
C HIS A 154 -5.17 -3.27 -10.80
N PHE A 155 -4.52 -3.70 -9.70
CA PHE A 155 -3.10 -4.07 -9.73
C PHE A 155 -2.80 -5.28 -10.63
N ARG A 156 -3.73 -6.23 -10.73
CA ARG A 156 -3.57 -7.38 -11.64
C ARG A 156 -3.58 -6.95 -13.09
N GLU A 157 -4.51 -6.07 -13.49
CA GLU A 157 -4.57 -5.59 -14.87
C GLU A 157 -3.37 -4.68 -15.19
N ARG A 158 -2.94 -3.82 -14.25
CA ARG A 158 -1.71 -3.04 -14.40
C ARG A 158 -0.49 -3.94 -14.61
N SER A 159 -0.30 -4.96 -13.78
CA SER A 159 0.81 -5.91 -13.93
C SER A 159 0.80 -6.62 -15.29
N ARG A 160 -0.38 -6.96 -15.83
CA ARG A 160 -0.51 -7.53 -17.18
C ARG A 160 -0.10 -6.54 -18.26
N GLN A 161 -0.51 -5.28 -18.15
CA GLN A 161 -0.15 -4.22 -19.10
C GLN A 161 1.36 -3.96 -19.10
N THR A 162 1.98 -3.84 -17.93
CA THR A 162 3.44 -3.65 -17.80
C THR A 162 4.20 -4.83 -18.42
N ARG A 163 3.77 -6.07 -18.16
CA ARG A 163 4.38 -7.27 -18.76
C ARG A 163 4.26 -7.26 -20.29
N LYS A 164 3.10 -6.89 -20.82
CA LYS A 164 2.87 -6.81 -22.27
C LYS A 164 3.78 -5.75 -22.90
N ALA A 165 3.85 -4.55 -22.32
CA ALA A 165 4.70 -3.47 -22.80
C ALA A 165 6.20 -3.86 -22.77
N ALA A 166 6.65 -4.51 -21.70
CA ALA A 166 8.02 -5.03 -21.60
C ALA A 166 8.32 -6.07 -22.68
N ALA A 167 7.40 -7.01 -22.94
CA ALA A 167 7.55 -8.01 -23.99
C ALA A 167 7.59 -7.39 -25.40
N GLU A 168 6.75 -6.39 -25.67
CA GLU A 168 6.75 -5.66 -26.95
C GLU A 168 8.06 -4.89 -27.17
N LEU A 169 8.61 -4.27 -26.11
CA LEU A 169 9.91 -3.59 -26.16
C LEU A 169 11.04 -4.59 -26.43
N GLN A 170 11.00 -5.74 -25.76
CA GLN A 170 11.99 -6.80 -25.93
C GLN A 170 11.96 -7.38 -27.35
N ALA A 171 10.77 -7.64 -27.91
CA ALA A 171 10.61 -8.12 -29.28
C ALA A 171 11.20 -7.13 -30.31
N LYS A 172 10.92 -5.83 -30.15
CA LYS A 172 11.50 -4.77 -31.01
C LYS A 172 13.03 -4.66 -30.90
N SER A 173 13.59 -4.92 -29.71
CA SER A 173 15.05 -4.92 -29.52
C SER A 173 15.72 -6.15 -30.13
N ALA A 174 15.04 -7.31 -30.12
CA ALA A 174 15.54 -8.58 -30.64
C ALA A 174 15.62 -8.60 -32.18
N GLU A 175 14.77 -7.83 -32.88
CA GLU A 175 14.85 -7.65 -34.33
C GLU A 175 16.14 -6.98 -34.81
N LYS A 176 16.92 -6.35 -33.92
CA LYS A 176 18.19 -5.64 -34.24
C LYS A 176 19.46 -6.48 -34.08
N LEU A 177 19.40 -7.81 -34.14
CA LEU A 177 20.63 -8.63 -34.25
C LEU A 177 21.07 -8.73 -35.72
N ILE A 178 22.04 -7.91 -36.12
CA ILE A 178 22.73 -8.06 -37.41
C ILE A 178 23.88 -9.06 -37.21
N PRO A 179 23.90 -10.22 -37.89
CA PRO A 179 24.99 -11.18 -37.75
C PRO A 179 26.30 -10.56 -38.26
N ILE A 180 27.37 -10.65 -37.46
CA ILE A 180 28.72 -10.30 -37.93
C ILE A 180 29.09 -11.30 -39.04
N LYS A 181 29.09 -10.85 -40.30
CA LYS A 181 29.61 -11.65 -41.41
C LYS A 181 31.12 -11.75 -41.25
N ALA A 182 31.62 -12.89 -40.78
CA ALA A 182 33.05 -13.19 -40.81
C ALA A 182 33.54 -13.12 -42.27
N LYS A 183 34.52 -12.25 -42.55
CA LYS A 183 35.23 -12.27 -43.84
C LYS A 183 35.92 -13.62 -43.95
N ARG A 184 35.46 -14.48 -44.86
CA ARG A 184 36.22 -15.66 -45.29
C ARG A 184 37.47 -15.14 -45.98
N GLU A 185 38.61 -15.23 -45.31
CA GLU A 185 39.90 -15.15 -46.00
C GLU A 185 40.00 -16.35 -46.93
N GLU A 186 40.02 -16.09 -48.23
CA GLU A 186 40.45 -17.06 -49.22
C GLU A 186 41.89 -17.45 -48.88
N ARG A 187 42.06 -18.62 -48.27
CA ARG A 187 43.36 -19.29 -48.20
C ARG A 187 43.81 -19.55 -49.64
N ARG A 188 44.60 -18.63 -50.19
CA ARG A 188 45.40 -18.87 -51.39
C ARG A 188 46.26 -20.10 -51.13
N ARG A 189 45.95 -21.19 -51.84
CA ARG A 189 46.82 -22.35 -51.95
C ARG A 189 48.04 -21.93 -52.77
N ALA A 190 49.23 -22.10 -52.20
CA ALA A 190 50.50 -22.20 -52.88
C ALA A 190 51.12 -23.54 -52.49
#